data_AF-A0A7C3UMU5-F1
#
_entry.id   AF-A0A7C3UMU5-F1
#
_cell.length_a   1.000
_cell.length_b   1.000
_cell.length_c   1.000
_cell.angle_alpha   90.00
_cell.angle_beta   90.00
_cell.angle_gamma   90.00
#
_symmetry.space_group_name_H-M   'P 1'
#
loop_
_entity.id
_entity.type
_entity.pdbx_description
1 polymer ?
#
loop_
_entity_poly.entity_id
_entity_poly.type
_entity_poly.pdbx_seq_one_letter_code
_entity_poly.pdbx_strand_id
1 'polypeptide(L)'
;MEEKRIRTPFDDALVESLSSGDRVLLTGTVYTGRDAAHKRLTELITAGRELPVDLRGQVIYYVGPTPARPGRVIGSAGPTTSGRMDAYAPALLALGLKGMIGKGMRSPEVIEAMRQHRAVYFGAVGGAAALISRCIKKAR
;
A
#
# COMPACT_ATOMS: atom_id res chain seq x y z
N MET A 1 19.89 -10.26 9.80
CA MET A 1 18.74 -10.40 8.87
C MET A 1 19.09 -9.70 7.59
N GLU A 2 19.09 -10.43 6.49
CA GLU A 2 19.38 -9.90 5.15
C GLU A 2 18.21 -9.07 4.64
N GLU A 3 18.49 -7.97 3.93
CA GLU A 3 17.47 -7.08 3.37
C GLU A 3 17.03 -7.59 2.00
N LYS A 4 15.74 -7.91 1.84
CA LYS A 4 15.16 -8.35 0.56
C LYS A 4 14.84 -7.13 -0.32
N ARG A 5 15.35 -7.13 -1.55
CA ARG A 5 15.08 -6.06 -2.53
C ARG A 5 14.01 -6.52 -3.50
N ILE A 6 12.90 -5.80 -3.56
CA ILE A 6 11.76 -6.16 -4.41
C ILE A 6 11.32 -4.99 -5.28
N ARG A 7 10.61 -5.29 -6.36
CA ARG A 7 10.12 -4.30 -7.32
C ARG A 7 8.65 -4.48 -7.63
N THR A 8 7.96 -3.36 -7.89
CA THR A 8 6.59 -3.38 -8.39
C THR A 8 6.55 -3.41 -9.92
N PRO A 9 5.47 -3.91 -10.55
CA PRO A 9 4.31 -4.58 -9.94
C PRO A 9 4.67 -5.96 -9.37
N PHE A 10 3.85 -6.47 -8.46
CA PHE A 10 4.04 -7.77 -7.82
C PHE A 10 3.27 -8.87 -8.56
N ASP A 11 3.84 -10.07 -8.57
CA ASP A 11 3.16 -11.31 -8.91
C ASP A 11 3.03 -12.21 -7.67
N ASP A 12 2.35 -13.36 -7.84
CA ASP A 12 2.11 -14.32 -6.77
C ASP A 12 3.42 -14.91 -6.22
N ALA A 13 4.37 -15.24 -7.11
CA ALA A 13 5.66 -15.82 -6.73
C ALA A 13 6.48 -14.87 -5.86
N LEU A 14 6.49 -13.57 -6.17
CA LEU A 14 7.16 -12.56 -5.35
C LEU A 14 6.53 -12.48 -3.97
N VAL A 15 5.20 -12.48 -3.86
CA VAL A 15 4.52 -12.42 -2.56
C VAL A 15 4.80 -13.67 -1.74
N GLU A 16 4.76 -14.85 -2.36
CA GLU A 16 5.03 -16.14 -1.69
C GLU A 16 6.50 -16.30 -1.26
N SER A 17 7.43 -15.56 -1.87
CA SER A 17 8.84 -15.51 -1.45
C SER A 17 9.08 -14.71 -0.16
N LEU A 18 8.07 -13.97 0.33
CA LEU A 18 8.16 -13.13 1.52
C LEU A 18 7.60 -13.83 2.76
N SER A 19 8.16 -13.49 3.91
CA SER A 19 7.74 -13.98 5.22
C SER A 19 7.58 -12.84 6.20
N SER A 20 6.69 -13.01 7.19
CA SER A 20 6.52 -12.03 8.26
C SER A 20 7.84 -11.81 9.00
N GLY A 21 8.24 -10.55 9.18
CA GLY A 21 9.51 -10.18 9.80
C GLY A 21 10.63 -9.86 8.80
N ASP A 22 10.45 -10.17 7.52
CA ASP A 22 11.39 -9.77 6.48
C ASP A 22 11.57 -8.25 6.42
N ARG A 23 12.82 -7.81 6.30
CA ARG A 23 13.16 -6.41 6.02
C ARG A 23 13.22 -6.22 4.51
N VAL A 24 12.42 -5.29 4.00
CA VAL A 24 12.21 -5.11 2.56
C VAL A 24 12.61 -3.71 2.10
N LEU A 25 13.37 -3.64 1.00
CA LEU A 25 13.62 -2.43 0.24
C LEU A 25 12.81 -2.49 -1.06
N LEU A 26 11.73 -1.71 -1.11
CA LEU A 26 10.81 -1.64 -2.24
C LEU A 26 11.23 -0.55 -3.23
N THR A 27 11.33 -0.89 -4.52
CA THR A 27 11.59 0.06 -5.61
C THR A 27 10.52 -0.05 -6.70
N GLY A 28 9.93 1.06 -7.12
CA GLY A 28 8.99 1.09 -8.23
C GLY A 28 7.87 2.11 -8.02
N THR A 29 6.78 1.92 -8.76
CA THR A 29 5.57 2.75 -8.61
C THR A 29 4.68 2.17 -7.52
N VAL A 30 4.17 3.04 -6.65
CA VAL A 30 3.12 2.71 -5.68
C VAL A 30 2.01 3.74 -5.80
N TYR A 31 0.77 3.33 -5.61
CA TYR A 31 -0.35 4.25 -5.50
C TYR A 31 -0.47 4.76 -4.08
N THR A 32 -0.94 5.98 -3.90
CA THR A 32 -1.26 6.51 -2.57
C THR A 32 -2.77 6.56 -2.40
N GLY A 33 -3.27 6.12 -1.26
CA GLY A 33 -4.70 6.17 -0.98
C GLY A 33 -4.99 5.88 0.49
N ARG A 34 -5.94 6.61 1.08
CA ARG A 34 -6.40 6.40 2.45
C ARG A 34 -7.93 6.33 2.49
N ASP A 35 -8.53 6.75 3.60
CA ASP A 35 -9.96 6.69 3.92
C ASP A 35 -10.88 7.03 2.73
N ALA A 36 -10.80 8.26 2.19
CA ALA A 36 -11.70 8.71 1.12
C ALA A 36 -11.49 7.98 -0.21
N ALA A 37 -10.24 7.67 -0.55
CA ALA A 37 -9.92 6.92 -1.76
C ALA A 37 -10.45 5.49 -1.69
N HIS A 38 -10.26 4.80 -0.55
CA HIS A 38 -10.77 3.44 -0.36
C HIS A 38 -12.29 3.41 -0.39
N LYS A 39 -12.95 4.34 0.31
CA LYS A 39 -14.41 4.46 0.27
C LYS A 39 -14.92 4.63 -1.16
N ARG A 40 -14.34 5.56 -1.93
CA ARG A 40 -14.71 5.81 -3.33
C ARG A 40 -14.52 4.57 -4.21
N LEU A 41 -13.40 3.87 -4.07
CA LEU A 41 -13.13 2.64 -4.83
C LEU A 41 -14.16 1.56 -4.48
N THR A 42 -14.43 1.33 -3.20
CA THR A 42 -15.43 0.34 -2.77
C THR A 42 -16.84 0.71 -3.22
N GLU A 43 -17.24 1.98 -3.18
CA GLU A 43 -18.53 2.45 -3.73
C GLU A 43 -18.66 2.12 -5.23
N LEU A 44 -17.59 2.30 -6.01
CA LEU A 44 -17.57 1.92 -7.44
C LEU A 44 -17.71 0.40 -7.62
N ILE A 45 -17.02 -0.40 -6.81
CA ILE A 45 -17.10 -1.86 -6.83
C ILE A 45 -18.52 -2.33 -6.53
N THR A 46 -19.13 -1.83 -5.45
CA THR A 46 -20.50 -2.16 -5.07
C THR A 46 -21.50 -1.77 -6.16
N ALA A 47 -21.25 -0.67 -6.87
CA ALA A 47 -22.08 -0.21 -7.98
C ALA A 47 -21.80 -0.93 -9.32
N GLY A 48 -20.88 -1.90 -9.36
CA GLY A 48 -20.49 -2.61 -10.60
C GLY A 48 -19.84 -1.71 -11.64
N ARG A 49 -19.20 -0.61 -11.22
CA ARG A 49 -18.57 0.38 -12.10
C ARG A 49 -17.08 0.14 -12.24
N GLU A 50 -16.53 0.53 -13.39
CA GLU A 50 -15.10 0.48 -13.63
C GLU A 50 -14.31 1.34 -12.63
N LEU A 51 -13.17 0.79 -12.20
CA LEU A 51 -12.23 1.51 -11.34
C LEU A 51 -11.36 2.46 -12.18
N PRO A 52 -10.94 3.61 -11.62
CA PRO A 52 -10.06 4.54 -12.32
C PRO A 52 -8.63 4.02 -12.50
N VAL A 53 -8.29 2.88 -11.88
CA VAL A 53 -6.98 2.23 -11.95
C VAL A 53 -7.16 0.71 -11.91
N ASP A 54 -6.30 -0.02 -12.64
CA ASP A 54 -6.17 -1.46 -12.48
C ASP A 54 -5.34 -1.77 -11.24
N LEU A 55 -5.91 -2.56 -10.31
CA LEU A 55 -5.28 -2.89 -9.04
C LEU A 55 -4.36 -4.12 -9.13
N ARG A 56 -4.41 -4.88 -10.22
CA ARG A 56 -3.64 -6.13 -10.37
C ARG A 56 -2.14 -5.87 -10.24
N GLY A 57 -1.53 -6.56 -9.29
CA GLY A 57 -0.08 -6.47 -9.01
C GLY A 57 0.34 -5.17 -8.30
N GLN A 58 -0.62 -4.30 -7.97
CA GLN A 58 -0.29 -2.97 -7.45
C GLN A 58 -0.13 -2.96 -5.94
N VAL A 59 0.52 -1.89 -5.47
CA VAL A 59 0.74 -1.62 -4.06
C VAL A 59 0.14 -0.27 -3.70
N ILE A 60 -0.67 -0.22 -2.65
CA ILE A 60 -1.23 1.03 -2.11
C ILE A 60 -0.48 1.42 -0.83
N TYR A 61 0.11 2.60 -0.83
CA TYR A 61 0.67 3.26 0.34
C TYR A 61 -0.38 4.13 1.02
N TYR A 62 -0.70 3.81 2.28
CA TYR A 62 -1.60 4.58 3.11
C TYR A 62 -0.88 5.81 3.65
N VAL A 63 -0.87 6.88 2.85
CA VAL A 63 -0.17 8.14 3.14
C VAL A 63 -1.05 9.34 2.79
N GLY A 64 -0.96 10.38 3.61
CA GLY A 64 -1.42 11.72 3.29
C GLY A 64 -0.21 12.65 3.33
N PRO A 65 0.49 12.86 2.21
CA PRO A 65 1.71 13.64 2.20
C PRO A 65 1.42 15.11 2.51
N THR A 66 2.34 15.79 3.19
CA THR A 66 2.25 17.26 3.34
C THR A 66 2.53 17.95 2.01
N PRO A 67 2.15 19.24 1.85
CA PRO A 67 2.52 20.00 0.67
C PRO A 67 4.04 19.99 0.41
N ALA A 68 4.42 19.91 -0.86
CA ALA A 68 5.81 20.00 -1.26
C ALA A 68 6.33 21.44 -1.11
N ARG A 69 7.57 21.59 -0.63
CA ARG A 69 8.28 22.87 -0.70
C ARG A 69 8.76 23.12 -2.14
N PRO A 70 8.99 24.37 -2.56
CA PRO A 70 9.56 24.67 -3.88
C PRO A 70 10.79 23.81 -4.18
N GLY A 71 10.85 23.23 -5.38
CA GLY A 71 11.95 22.35 -5.81
C GLY A 71 11.96 20.94 -5.18
N ARG A 72 10.95 20.56 -4.37
CA ARG A 72 10.82 19.21 -3.82
C ARG A 72 9.72 18.43 -4.54
N VAL A 73 9.95 17.12 -4.69
CA VAL A 73 9.00 16.19 -5.33
C VAL A 73 7.71 16.05 -4.51
N ILE A 74 7.85 15.97 -3.19
CA ILE A 74 6.75 15.72 -2.26
C ILE A 74 7.13 16.25 -0.86
N GLY A 75 6.14 16.57 -0.03
CA GLY A 75 6.37 16.87 1.38
C GLY A 75 6.65 15.62 2.21
N SER A 76 6.54 15.73 3.53
CA SER A 76 6.68 14.60 4.44
C SER A 76 5.61 13.54 4.13
N ALA A 77 6.03 12.29 3.96
CA ALA A 77 5.20 11.20 3.46
C ALA A 77 5.27 10.00 4.42
N GLY A 78 4.71 10.16 5.61
CA GLY A 78 4.69 9.10 6.63
C GLY A 78 3.43 8.22 6.55
N PRO A 79 3.49 6.96 7.02
CA PRO A 79 2.34 6.06 6.99
C PRO A 79 1.22 6.54 7.92
N THR A 80 -0.01 6.24 7.55
CA THR A 80 -1.18 6.36 8.41
C THR A 80 -1.62 5.01 8.96
N THR A 81 -2.47 5.02 9.99
CA THR A 81 -3.00 3.81 10.64
C THR A 81 -3.81 2.97 9.66
N SER A 82 -3.36 1.75 9.40
CA SER A 82 -3.91 0.84 8.40
C SER A 82 -5.30 0.33 8.74
N GLY A 83 -5.61 0.15 10.03
CA GLY A 83 -6.91 -0.36 10.48
C GLY A 83 -8.11 0.45 9.99
N ARG A 84 -7.93 1.73 9.65
CA ARG A 84 -9.01 2.57 9.08
C ARG A 84 -9.44 2.13 7.68
N MET A 85 -8.62 1.33 6.99
CA MET A 85 -8.90 0.80 5.66
C MET A 85 -9.38 -0.66 5.69
N ASP A 86 -9.49 -1.30 6.87
CA ASP A 86 -9.77 -2.74 6.97
C ASP A 86 -11.15 -3.11 6.42
N ALA A 87 -12.15 -2.25 6.58
CA ALA A 87 -13.48 -2.47 6.01
C ALA A 87 -13.50 -2.49 4.46
N TYR A 88 -12.49 -1.89 3.81
CA TYR A 88 -12.43 -1.75 2.35
C TYR A 88 -11.42 -2.69 1.70
N ALA A 89 -10.33 -3.01 2.42
CA ALA A 89 -9.19 -3.73 1.88
C ALA A 89 -9.55 -5.10 1.26
N PRO A 90 -10.41 -5.96 1.86
CA PRO A 90 -10.78 -7.25 1.27
C PRO A 90 -11.34 -7.13 -0.15
N ALA A 91 -12.18 -6.13 -0.42
CA ALA A 91 -12.74 -5.91 -1.76
C ALA A 91 -11.65 -5.52 -2.78
N LEU A 92 -10.65 -4.74 -2.37
CA LEU A 92 -9.53 -4.37 -3.25
C LEU A 92 -8.58 -5.55 -3.49
N LEU A 93 -8.35 -6.37 -2.47
CA LEU A 93 -7.56 -7.60 -2.57
C LEU A 93 -8.19 -8.60 -3.53
N ALA A 94 -9.52 -8.75 -3.49
CA ALA A 94 -10.26 -9.60 -4.42
C ALA A 94 -10.12 -9.18 -5.89
N LEU A 95 -9.84 -7.91 -6.15
CA LEU A 95 -9.56 -7.37 -7.50
C LEU A 95 -8.07 -7.42 -7.89
N GLY A 96 -7.22 -8.04 -7.07
CA GLY A 96 -5.82 -8.29 -7.38
C GLY A 96 -4.83 -7.27 -6.82
N LEU A 97 -5.24 -6.41 -5.88
CA LEU A 97 -4.29 -5.62 -5.10
C LEU A 97 -3.31 -6.56 -4.37
N LYS A 98 -2.00 -6.36 -4.56
CA LYS A 98 -0.97 -7.27 -4.04
C LYS A 98 -0.20 -6.76 -2.83
N GLY A 99 -0.17 -5.44 -2.63
CA GLY A 99 0.57 -4.87 -1.51
C GLY A 99 -0.15 -3.72 -0.84
N MET A 100 0.06 -3.61 0.46
CA MET A 100 -0.40 -2.48 1.26
C MET A 100 0.75 -2.00 2.14
N ILE A 101 0.95 -0.68 2.24
CA ILE A 101 1.98 -0.08 3.11
C ILE A 101 1.29 0.85 4.09
N GLY A 102 1.57 0.71 5.40
CA GLY A 102 0.96 1.56 6.42
C GLY A 102 1.58 1.36 7.80
N LYS A 103 0.86 1.68 8.87
CA LYS A 103 1.29 1.41 10.26
C LYS A 103 0.17 0.81 11.10
N GLY A 104 0.56 0.07 12.14
CA GLY A 104 -0.38 -0.62 13.03
C GLY A 104 -0.81 -1.98 12.51
N MET A 105 -1.59 -2.68 13.34
CA MET A 105 -2.12 -4.01 13.06
C MET A 105 -3.25 -3.95 12.01
N ARG A 106 -3.53 -5.11 11.41
CA ARG A 106 -4.66 -5.35 10.51
C ARG A 106 -5.65 -6.28 11.20
N SER A 107 -6.93 -6.17 10.86
CA SER A 107 -7.97 -7.06 11.36
C SER A 107 -7.80 -8.50 10.84
N PRO A 108 -8.37 -9.50 11.54
CA PRO A 108 -8.37 -10.90 11.08
C PRO A 108 -8.95 -11.08 9.67
N GLU A 109 -10.00 -10.34 9.32
CA GLU A 109 -10.64 -10.40 8.01
C GLU A 109 -9.69 -9.99 6.88
N VAL A 110 -8.86 -8.98 7.12
CA VAL A 110 -7.83 -8.56 6.16
C VAL A 110 -6.73 -9.62 6.06
N ILE A 111 -6.31 -10.21 7.19
CA ILE A 111 -5.29 -11.27 7.19
C ILE A 111 -5.77 -12.48 6.38
N GLU A 112 -7.01 -12.89 6.54
CA GLU A 112 -7.60 -13.98 5.76
C GLU A 112 -7.72 -13.60 4.28
N ALA A 113 -8.17 -12.39 3.95
CA ALA A 113 -8.21 -11.92 2.56
C ALA A 113 -6.81 -11.87 1.93
N MET A 114 -5.78 -11.47 2.68
CA MET A 114 -4.38 -11.49 2.21
C MET A 114 -3.90 -12.91 1.89
N ARG A 115 -4.26 -13.90 2.72
CA ARG A 115 -3.95 -15.31 2.48
C ARG A 115 -4.66 -15.83 1.22
N GLN A 116 -5.94 -15.52 1.08
CA GLN A 116 -6.76 -15.95 -0.06
C GLN A 116 -6.29 -15.36 -1.39
N HIS A 117 -5.88 -14.09 -1.39
CA HIS A 117 -5.54 -13.36 -2.61
C HIS A 117 -4.03 -13.19 -2.82
N ARG A 118 -3.19 -13.88 -2.03
CA ARG A 118 -1.73 -13.80 -2.06
C ARG A 118 -1.25 -12.35 -2.09
N ALA A 119 -1.50 -11.63 -0.99
CA ALA A 119 -1.10 -10.25 -0.82
C ALA A 119 -0.27 -10.05 0.46
N VAL A 120 0.53 -8.98 0.49
CA VAL A 120 1.44 -8.67 1.59
C VAL A 120 1.18 -7.29 2.18
N TYR A 121 1.33 -7.18 3.49
CA TYR A 121 1.27 -5.90 4.21
C TYR A 121 2.65 -5.54 4.75
N PHE A 122 3.11 -4.34 4.41
CA PHE A 122 4.37 -3.78 4.91
C PHE A 122 4.11 -2.73 5.99
N GLY A 123 4.62 -2.99 7.18
CA GLY A 123 4.70 -1.99 8.23
C GLY A 123 5.81 -0.98 7.93
N ALA A 124 5.44 0.24 7.57
CA ALA A 124 6.37 1.35 7.45
C ALA A 124 6.63 2.01 8.82
N VAL A 125 7.86 2.49 9.01
CA VAL A 125 8.28 3.11 10.28
C VAL A 125 7.53 4.42 10.52
N GLY A 126 6.68 4.45 11.55
CA GLY A 126 6.00 5.66 11.99
C GLY A 126 6.99 6.70 12.54
N GLY A 127 6.72 7.99 12.28
CA GLY A 127 7.58 9.09 12.75
C GLY A 127 8.75 9.45 11.82
N ALA A 128 9.09 8.61 10.85
CA ALA A 128 10.19 8.84 9.90
C ALA A 128 9.77 9.55 8.60
N ALA A 129 8.69 10.34 8.61
CA ALA A 129 8.02 10.84 7.41
C ALA A 129 8.91 11.69 6.47
N ALA A 130 9.78 12.53 7.04
CA ALA A 130 10.73 13.35 6.28
C ALA A 130 11.89 12.53 5.69
N LEU A 131 12.23 11.40 6.32
CA LEU A 131 13.24 10.47 5.78
C LEU A 131 12.65 9.66 4.64
N ILE A 132 11.45 9.10 4.83
CA ILE A 132 10.73 8.32 3.82
C ILE A 132 10.51 9.14 2.54
N SER A 133 10.18 10.43 2.65
CA SER A 133 9.97 11.28 1.48
C SER A 133 11.22 11.44 0.61
N ARG A 134 12.44 11.28 1.14
CA ARG A 134 13.69 11.30 0.36
C ARG A 134 13.83 10.10 -0.58
N CYS A 135 13.12 9.01 -0.29
CA CYS A 135 13.06 7.82 -1.14
C CYS A 135 12.10 8.02 -2.32
N ILE A 136 11.18 8.98 -2.25
CA ILE A 136 10.22 9.27 -3.32
C ILE A 136 10.89 10.14 -4.39
N LYS A 137 10.98 9.60 -5.62
CA LYS A 137 11.65 10.27 -6.74
C LYS A 137 10.70 11.02 -7.68
N LYS A 138 9.41 10.65 -7.70
CA LYS A 138 8.36 11.32 -8.47
C LYS A 138 7.00 11.17 -7.76
N ALA A 139 6.16 12.19 -7.82
CA ALA A 139 4.75 12.17 -7.39
C ALA A 139 3.89 12.78 -8.51
N ARG A 140 2.72 12.24 -8.76
CA ARG A 140 1.76 12.70 -9.78
C ARG A 140 0.36 12.70 -9.20
#